data_AF-A0A5E4ISN2-F1
#
_entry.id   AF-A0A5E4ISN2-F1
#
_cell.length_a   1.000
_cell.length_b   1.000
_cell.length_c   1.000
_cell.angle_alpha   90.00
_cell.angle_beta   90.00
_cell.angle_gamma   90.00
#
_symmetry.space_group_name_H-M   'P 1'
#
loop_
_entity.id
_entity.type
_entity.pdbx_description
1 polymer ?
#
loop_
_entity_poly.entity_id
_entity_poly.type
_entity_poly.pdbx_seq_one_letter_code
_entity_poly.pdbx_strand_id
1 'polypeptide(L)'
;MGYRDTRGIHDLMYLYLLPKLNIYRPDLMPSDLSTSQFPALNVAAVLLTHADLDHCGNIGMLKKDIPLVASPESLVIMKGMQDTGVSSLETDAAYFSPRQPTDDLGLYLSSIAGMSGFLSLPQARPGWQEGQEAGAREMLLLRQLCLSL
;
A
#
# COMPACT_ATOMS: atom_id res chain seq x y z
N MET A 1 1.84 18.22 13.64
CA MET A 1 0.87 18.32 12.51
C MET A 1 1.02 17.04 11.71
N GLY A 2 0.09 16.09 11.86
CA GLY A 2 0.10 14.83 11.11
C GLY A 2 -0.62 14.95 9.77
N TYR A 3 -0.51 13.93 8.92
CA TYR A 3 -1.28 13.86 7.67
C TYR A 3 -2.77 13.62 7.98
N ARG A 4 -3.67 14.11 7.11
CA ARG A 4 -5.12 13.90 7.28
C ARG A 4 -5.55 12.67 6.50
N ASP A 5 -6.04 11.66 7.20
CA ASP A 5 -6.55 10.43 6.57
C ASP A 5 -7.68 10.71 5.53
N THR A 6 -8.52 11.73 5.78
CA THR A 6 -9.56 12.16 4.83
C THR A 6 -9.02 12.77 3.54
N ARG A 7 -7.73 13.11 3.46
CA ARG A 7 -7.08 13.60 2.22
C ARG A 7 -6.46 12.47 1.40
N GLY A 8 -6.71 11.20 1.76
CA GLY A 8 -6.08 10.06 1.13
C GLY A 8 -4.56 10.15 1.25
N ILE A 9 -3.84 9.96 0.14
CA ILE A 9 -2.37 10.04 0.14
C ILE A 9 -1.80 11.43 -0.18
N HIS A 10 -2.64 12.47 -0.31
CA HIS A 10 -2.18 13.81 -0.70
C HIS A 10 -1.14 14.38 0.28
N ASP A 11 -1.48 14.39 1.57
CA ASP A 11 -0.59 14.96 2.58
C ASP A 11 0.70 14.12 2.69
N LEU A 12 0.63 12.81 2.52
CA LEU A 12 1.80 11.92 2.49
C LEU A 12 2.73 12.21 1.31
N MET A 13 2.16 12.45 0.12
CA MET A 13 2.93 12.82 -1.07
C MET A 13 3.56 14.20 -0.94
N TYR A 14 2.84 15.16 -0.36
CA TYR A 14 3.32 16.53 -0.15
C TYR A 14 4.43 16.59 0.91
N LEU A 15 4.32 15.78 1.96
CA LEU A 15 5.30 15.67 3.05
C LEU A 15 6.48 14.73 2.72
N TYR A 16 6.56 14.21 1.50
CA TYR A 16 7.61 13.27 1.08
C TYR A 16 7.67 11.98 1.92
N LEU A 17 6.54 11.57 2.50
CA LEU A 17 6.38 10.31 3.23
C LEU A 17 6.07 9.13 2.28
N LEU A 18 5.80 9.42 1.01
CA LEU A 18 5.70 8.46 -0.08
C LEU A 18 6.61 8.87 -1.24
N PRO A 19 7.29 7.93 -1.90
CA PRO A 19 8.01 8.22 -3.12
C PRO A 19 7.05 8.60 -4.25
N LYS A 20 7.52 9.49 -5.12
CA LYS A 20 6.78 9.98 -6.28
C LYS A 20 6.76 8.92 -7.38
N LEU A 21 5.90 7.92 -7.22
CA LEU A 21 5.71 6.78 -8.13
C LEU A 21 4.23 6.58 -8.47
N ASN A 22 3.95 6.01 -9.65
CA ASN A 22 2.59 5.65 -10.07
C ASN A 22 2.24 4.19 -9.70
N ILE A 23 2.30 3.88 -8.40
CA ILE A 23 2.04 2.52 -7.86
C ILE A 23 0.94 2.49 -6.79
N TYR A 24 0.25 3.62 -6.59
CA TYR A 24 -0.75 3.79 -5.55
C TYR A 24 -2.18 3.59 -6.05
N ARG A 25 -3.05 3.21 -5.12
CA ARG A 25 -4.49 3.02 -5.33
C ARG A 25 -5.16 4.30 -5.84
N PRO A 26 -5.91 4.24 -6.95
CA PRO A 26 -6.56 5.42 -7.51
C PRO A 26 -7.66 5.99 -6.59
N ASP A 27 -8.30 5.15 -5.77
CA ASP A 27 -9.35 5.56 -4.86
C ASP A 27 -8.84 6.34 -3.63
N LEU A 28 -7.53 6.47 -3.47
CA LEU A 28 -6.87 7.30 -2.46
C LEU A 28 -6.37 8.65 -3.01
N MET A 29 -6.64 8.93 -4.30
CA MET A 29 -6.27 10.20 -4.94
C MET A 29 -7.42 11.19 -4.83
N PRO A 30 -7.29 12.28 -4.06
CA PRO A 30 -8.20 13.40 -4.21
C PRO A 30 -8.02 14.08 -5.57
N SER A 31 -9.00 14.87 -6.00
CA SER A 31 -9.06 15.49 -7.33
C SER A 31 -7.87 16.41 -7.65
N ASP A 32 -7.23 16.98 -6.62
CA ASP A 32 -6.08 17.87 -6.72
C ASP A 32 -4.72 17.13 -6.66
N LEU A 33 -4.73 15.79 -6.59
CA LEU A 33 -3.54 14.96 -6.63
C LEU A 33 -3.53 14.08 -7.89
N SER A 34 -2.45 14.16 -8.66
CA SER A 34 -2.20 13.23 -9.77
C SER A 34 -0.80 12.61 -9.69
N THR A 35 -0.76 11.28 -9.80
CA THR A 35 0.46 10.48 -9.91
C THR A 35 0.79 10.13 -11.36
N SER A 36 0.00 10.58 -12.34
CA SER A 36 0.21 10.27 -13.76
C SER A 36 1.53 10.82 -14.32
N GLN A 37 2.03 11.90 -13.72
CA GLN A 37 3.32 12.51 -14.04
C GLN A 37 4.52 11.76 -13.45
N PHE A 38 4.29 10.83 -12.52
CA PHE A 38 5.35 10.07 -11.87
C PHE A 38 5.70 8.80 -12.66
N PRO A 39 6.94 8.31 -12.53
CA PRO A 39 7.34 7.07 -13.17
C PRO A 39 6.40 5.91 -12.82
N ALA A 40 5.92 5.23 -13.85
CA ALA A 40 5.23 3.96 -13.71
C ALA A 40 6.27 2.84 -13.73
N LEU A 41 6.28 2.03 -12.68
CA LEU A 41 7.15 0.86 -12.58
C LEU A 41 6.34 -0.39 -12.91
N ASN A 42 6.96 -1.34 -13.62
CA ASN A 42 6.39 -2.67 -13.81
C ASN A 42 6.71 -3.54 -12.59
N VAL A 43 6.01 -3.28 -11.48
CA VAL A 43 6.26 -3.96 -10.20
C VAL A 43 5.66 -5.35 -10.23
N ALA A 44 6.51 -6.38 -10.16
CA ALA A 44 6.07 -7.77 -10.14
C ALA A 44 5.51 -8.19 -8.77
N ALA A 45 6.12 -7.67 -7.70
CA ALA A 45 5.73 -7.88 -6.31
C ALA A 45 6.47 -6.88 -5.41
N VAL A 46 5.98 -6.77 -4.19
CA VAL A 46 6.57 -6.00 -3.11
C VAL A 46 7.02 -6.94 -2.01
N LEU A 47 8.32 -6.89 -1.67
CA LEU A 47 8.90 -7.73 -0.63
C LEU A 47 8.98 -6.98 0.70
N LEU A 48 8.33 -7.51 1.74
CA LEU A 48 8.47 -7.07 3.12
C LEU A 48 9.50 -7.92 3.85
N THR A 49 10.38 -7.25 4.59
CA THR A 49 11.41 -7.91 5.41
C THR A 49 10.86 -8.40 6.75
N HIS A 50 10.00 -7.61 7.38
CA HIS A 50 9.34 -7.90 8.67
C HIS A 50 8.11 -6.99 8.85
N ALA A 51 7.36 -7.21 9.94
CA ALA A 51 6.06 -6.60 10.20
C ALA A 51 6.08 -5.32 11.05
N ASP A 52 7.22 -4.64 11.16
CA ASP A 52 7.29 -3.36 11.89
C ASP A 52 6.66 -2.22 11.05
N LEU A 53 6.05 -1.24 11.73
CA LEU A 53 5.23 -0.21 11.08
C LEU A 53 6.02 0.69 10.11
N ASP A 54 7.31 0.90 10.35
CA ASP A 54 8.19 1.63 9.44
C ASP A 54 8.45 0.86 8.14
N HIS A 55 8.16 -0.45 8.11
CA HIS A 55 8.25 -1.29 6.92
C HIS A 55 6.90 -1.59 6.28
N CYS A 56 5.84 -1.73 7.08
CA CYS A 56 4.52 -2.16 6.60
C CYS A 56 3.45 -1.07 6.58
N GLY A 57 3.66 0.10 7.21
CA GLY A 57 2.61 1.10 7.42
C GLY A 57 2.06 1.77 6.16
N ASN A 58 2.74 1.68 5.02
CA ASN A 58 2.28 2.29 3.76
C ASN A 58 1.78 1.27 2.73
N ILE A 59 1.75 -0.03 3.05
CA ILE A 59 1.44 -1.07 2.05
C ILE A 59 -0.02 -1.01 1.59
N GLY A 60 -0.93 -0.57 2.46
CA GLY A 60 -2.35 -0.39 2.15
C GLY A 60 -2.66 0.64 1.07
N MET A 61 -1.66 1.46 0.73
CA MET A 61 -1.77 2.50 -0.30
C MET A 61 -1.43 1.99 -1.70
N LEU A 62 -0.79 0.83 -1.81
CA LEU A 62 -0.39 0.24 -3.09
C LEU A 62 -1.60 -0.24 -3.89
N LYS A 63 -1.48 -0.23 -5.22
CA LYS A 63 -2.51 -0.82 -6.09
C LYS A 63 -2.74 -2.29 -5.73
N LYS A 64 -4.02 -2.69 -5.70
CA LYS A 64 -4.48 -4.01 -5.24
C LYS A 64 -3.93 -5.20 -6.05
N ASP A 65 -3.48 -4.95 -7.27
CA ASP A 65 -2.91 -5.92 -8.19
C ASP A 65 -1.41 -6.17 -7.98
N ILE A 66 -0.74 -5.35 -7.14
CA ILE A 66 0.66 -5.56 -6.74
C ILE A 66 0.69 -6.61 -5.62
N PRO A 67 1.29 -7.80 -5.84
CA PRO A 67 1.35 -8.84 -4.82
C PRO A 67 2.31 -8.45 -3.68
N LEU A 68 1.92 -8.80 -2.45
CA LEU A 68 2.78 -8.70 -1.28
C LEU A 68 3.49 -10.04 -1.03
N VAL A 69 4.79 -10.02 -0.81
CA VAL A 69 5.59 -11.20 -0.45
C VAL A 69 6.28 -10.91 0.88
N ALA A 70 6.13 -11.82 1.84
CA ALA A 70 6.75 -11.73 3.16
C ALA A 70 6.82 -13.14 3.78
N SER A 71 7.48 -13.26 4.93
CA SER A 71 7.40 -14.51 5.70
C SER A 71 5.97 -14.78 6.20
N PRO A 72 5.54 -16.04 6.37
CA PRO A 72 4.23 -16.36 6.93
C PRO A 72 3.98 -15.69 8.29
N GLU A 73 5.01 -15.59 9.13
CA GLU A 73 4.97 -14.94 10.44
C GLU A 73 4.66 -13.45 10.28
N SER A 74 5.33 -12.77 9.35
CA SER A 74 5.12 -11.35 9.09
C SER A 74 3.70 -11.09 8.58
N LEU A 75 3.20 -11.93 7.66
CA LEU A 75 1.82 -11.82 7.15
C LEU A 75 0.79 -11.99 8.27
N VAL A 76 0.97 -12.98 9.16
CA VAL A 76 0.07 -13.22 10.28
C VAL A 76 0.13 -12.09 11.30
N ILE A 77 1.31 -11.55 11.62
CA ILE A 77 1.46 -10.40 12.53
C ILE A 77 0.76 -9.17 11.96
N MET A 78 1.01 -8.82 10.69
CA MET A 78 0.35 -7.67 10.06
C MET A 78 -1.17 -7.81 10.06
N LYS A 79 -1.69 -9.00 9.74
CA LYS A 79 -3.13 -9.26 9.83
C LYS A 79 -3.63 -9.10 11.26
N GLY A 80 -2.92 -9.64 12.26
CA GLY A 80 -3.28 -9.47 13.68
C GLY A 80 -3.28 -8.01 14.12
N MET A 81 -2.30 -7.22 13.69
CA MET A 81 -2.25 -5.78 13.93
C MET A 81 -3.44 -5.06 13.30
N GLN A 82 -3.81 -5.42 12.07
CA GLN A 82 -4.98 -4.86 11.40
C GLN A 82 -6.31 -5.27 12.05
N ASP A 83 -6.44 -6.53 12.47
CA ASP A 83 -7.65 -7.08 13.09
C ASP A 83 -7.91 -6.48 14.48
N THR A 84 -6.85 -6.06 15.19
CA THR A 84 -6.92 -5.53 16.56
C THR A 84 -6.77 -4.02 16.67
N GLY A 85 -6.27 -3.38 15.61
CA GLY A 85 -6.02 -1.94 15.54
C GLY A 85 -7.25 -1.11 15.19
N VAL A 86 -7.05 0.22 15.19
CA VAL A 86 -8.04 1.15 14.65
C VAL A 86 -7.91 1.16 13.12
N SER A 87 -9.01 0.90 12.42
CA SER A 87 -9.01 0.95 10.96
C SER A 87 -8.64 2.36 10.47
N SER A 88 -7.54 2.41 9.72
CA SER A 88 -6.96 3.60 9.11
C SER A 88 -6.16 3.20 7.88
N LEU A 89 -5.78 4.17 7.05
CA LEU A 89 -4.99 3.88 5.85
C LEU A 89 -3.63 3.23 6.16
N GLU A 90 -3.02 3.59 7.30
CA GLU A 90 -1.74 3.04 7.77
C GLU A 90 -1.82 1.59 8.24
N THR A 91 -3.00 1.16 8.66
CA THR A 91 -3.25 -0.21 9.15
C THR A 91 -3.73 -1.17 8.06
N ASP A 92 -4.03 -0.66 6.86
CA ASP A 92 -4.49 -1.49 5.75
C ASP A 92 -3.33 -2.38 5.26
N ALA A 93 -3.48 -3.70 5.39
CA ALA A 93 -2.44 -4.67 5.08
C ALA A 93 -2.98 -5.92 4.37
N ALA A 94 -3.80 -6.71 5.04
CA ALA A 94 -4.41 -7.92 4.48
C ALA A 94 -5.69 -7.59 3.69
N TYR A 95 -6.44 -6.61 4.19
CA TYR A 95 -7.60 -6.03 3.53
C TYR A 95 -7.51 -4.51 3.56
N PHE A 96 -8.37 -3.85 2.81
CA PHE A 96 -8.45 -2.39 2.79
C PHE A 96 -9.91 -1.94 2.65
N SER A 97 -10.19 -0.73 3.11
CA SER A 97 -11.47 -0.07 2.85
C SER A 97 -11.37 0.80 1.59
N PRO A 98 -12.10 0.49 0.51
CA PRO A 98 -12.20 1.38 -0.65
C PRO A 98 -12.72 2.74 -0.22
N ARG A 99 -12.22 3.81 -0.83
CA ARG A 99 -12.64 5.17 -0.50
C ARG A 99 -13.32 5.86 -1.68
N GLN A 100 -14.18 6.82 -1.36
CA GLN A 100 -14.86 7.65 -2.35
C GLN A 100 -14.85 9.13 -1.92
N PRO A 101 -14.94 10.06 -2.89
CA PRO A 101 -15.22 11.47 -2.64
C PRO A 101 -16.43 11.70 -1.73
N THR A 102 -16.31 12.66 -0.83
CA THR A 102 -17.37 13.08 0.11
C THR A 102 -17.90 14.48 -0.15
N ASP A 103 -17.14 15.27 -0.91
CA ASP A 103 -17.44 16.63 -1.31
C ASP A 103 -17.51 16.73 -2.84
N ASP A 104 -18.23 17.74 -3.34
CA ASP A 104 -18.41 17.96 -4.78
C ASP A 104 -17.09 18.25 -5.52
N LEU A 105 -16.09 18.77 -4.79
CA LEU A 105 -14.76 19.04 -5.34
C LEU A 105 -13.88 17.79 -5.36
N GLY A 106 -14.25 16.71 -4.67
CA GLY A 106 -13.47 15.49 -4.56
C GLY A 106 -12.15 15.64 -3.80
N LEU A 107 -12.07 16.60 -2.88
CA LEU A 107 -10.88 16.86 -2.07
C LEU A 107 -10.82 15.94 -0.85
N TYR A 108 -11.96 15.46 -0.36
CA TYR A 108 -12.07 14.66 0.85
C TYR A 108 -12.64 13.28 0.54
N LEU A 109 -11.99 12.26 1.08
CA LEU A 109 -12.29 10.86 0.87
C LEU A 109 -12.75 10.20 2.17
N SER A 110 -13.73 9.32 2.08
CA SER A 110 -14.12 8.44 3.20
C SER A 110 -14.30 7.00 2.73
N SER A 111 -14.18 6.08 3.68
CA SER A 111 -14.42 4.66 3.44
C SER A 111 -15.86 4.41 3.01
N ILE A 112 -16.04 3.56 1.99
CA ILE A 112 -17.36 3.12 1.56
C ILE A 112 -17.87 2.09 2.57
N ALA A 113 -18.94 2.43 3.28
CA ALA A 113 -19.48 1.59 4.35
C ALA A 113 -19.85 0.19 3.84
N GLY A 114 -19.40 -0.85 4.55
CA GLY A 114 -19.69 -2.25 4.22
C GLY A 114 -18.87 -2.84 3.07
N MET A 115 -17.91 -2.08 2.50
CA MET A 115 -17.00 -2.60 1.47
C MET A 115 -15.60 -2.83 2.04
N SER A 116 -15.06 -4.02 1.79
CA SER A 116 -13.65 -4.33 1.96
C SER A 116 -13.09 -4.94 0.68
N GLY A 117 -11.90 -4.49 0.28
CA GLY A 117 -11.09 -5.15 -0.73
C GLY A 117 -10.03 -6.00 -0.04
N PHE A 118 -9.63 -7.10 -0.66
CA PHE A 118 -8.43 -7.82 -0.24
C PHE A 118 -7.25 -7.26 -1.02
N LEU A 119 -6.16 -6.94 -0.31
CA LEU A 119 -4.86 -6.85 -0.98
C LEU A 119 -4.53 -8.27 -1.44
N SER A 120 -3.93 -8.41 -2.62
CA SER A 120 -3.56 -9.72 -3.15
C SER A 120 -2.56 -10.37 -2.21
N LEU A 121 -3.06 -11.17 -1.26
CA LEU A 121 -2.24 -12.10 -0.48
C LEU A 121 -1.52 -12.97 -1.51
N PRO A 122 -0.25 -13.31 -1.26
CA PRO A 122 0.48 -14.17 -2.18
C PRO A 122 -0.28 -15.48 -2.27
N GLN A 123 -0.98 -15.67 -3.37
CA GLN A 123 -1.30 -17.01 -3.85
C GLN A 123 0.07 -17.63 -4.04
N ALA A 124 0.42 -18.62 -3.22
CA ALA A 124 1.56 -19.46 -3.47
C ALA A 124 1.39 -19.98 -4.89
N ARG A 125 2.15 -19.42 -5.84
CA ARG A 125 2.13 -19.93 -7.21
C ARG A 125 2.61 -21.37 -7.09
N PRO A 126 1.84 -22.38 -7.53
CA PRO A 126 2.31 -23.75 -7.50
C PRO A 126 3.61 -23.81 -8.32
N GLY A 127 4.74 -24.02 -7.64
CA GLY A 127 6.07 -24.10 -8.25
C GLY A 127 7.13 -23.10 -7.77
N TRP A 128 6.82 -22.12 -6.91
CA TRP A 128 7.85 -21.25 -6.32
C TRP A 128 8.63 -21.99 -5.22
N GLN A 129 9.88 -22.33 -5.49
CA GLN A 129 10.83 -22.87 -4.52
C GLN A 129 11.83 -21.77 -4.11
N GLU A 130 12.14 -21.72 -2.82
CA GLU A 130 13.17 -20.86 -2.24
C GLU A 130 14.52 -21.13 -2.94
N GLY A 131 15.06 -20.12 -3.64
CA GLY A 131 16.31 -20.24 -4.42
C GLY A 131 16.17 -20.06 -5.95
N GLN A 132 14.98 -19.87 -6.49
CA GLN A 132 14.83 -19.46 -7.90
C GLN A 132 15.04 -17.94 -8.02
N GLU A 133 16.19 -17.53 -8.57
CA GLU A 133 16.43 -16.14 -8.94
C GLU A 133 15.31 -15.65 -9.85
N ALA A 134 14.59 -14.62 -9.38
CA ALA A 134 13.66 -13.88 -10.19
C ALA A 134 14.42 -13.32 -11.39
N GLY A 135 14.19 -13.90 -12.57
CA GLY A 135 14.76 -13.40 -13.82
C GLY A 135 14.42 -11.93 -13.99
N ALA A 136 15.41 -11.07 -13.72
CA ALA A 136 15.53 -9.65 -14.07
C ALA A 136 14.23 -8.90 -14.43
N ARG A 137 13.25 -8.92 -13.52
CA ARG A 137 12.09 -8.02 -13.51
C ARG A 137 12.02 -7.46 -12.11
N GLU A 138 12.14 -6.14 -12.01
CA GLU A 138 12.42 -5.41 -10.78
C GLU A 138 11.40 -5.77 -9.68
N MET A 139 11.84 -6.59 -8.72
CA MET A 139 11.15 -6.71 -7.44
C MET A 139 11.43 -5.42 -6.67
N LEU A 140 10.37 -4.74 -6.24
CA LEU A 140 10.53 -3.56 -5.42
C LEU A 140 10.79 -4.01 -3.98
N LEU A 141 12.05 -3.94 -3.56
CA LEU A 141 12.39 -4.08 -2.14
C LEU A 141 11.91 -2.82 -1.41
N LEU A 142 10.93 -2.98 -0.52
CA LEU A 142 10.41 -1.89 0.33
C LEU A 142 11.46 -1.28 1.27
N ARG A 143 12.72 -1.75 1.28
CA ARG A 143 13.83 -1.01 1.92
C ARG A 143 13.93 0.43 1.41
N GLN A 144 13.57 0.70 0.16
CA GLN A 144 13.73 2.01 -0.47
C GLN A 144 12.55 2.98 -0.28
N LEU A 145 11.45 2.52 0.33
CA LEU A 145 10.19 3.28 0.38
C LEU A 145 10.05 4.10 1.69
N CYS A 146 10.80 3.76 2.73
CA CYS A 146 10.89 4.52 3.99
C CYS A 146 12.30 5.03 4.35
N LEU A 147 13.40 4.51 3.77
CA LEU A 147 14.77 4.89 4.15
C LEU A 147 15.40 5.98 3.26
N SER A 148 14.67 7.05 2.97
CA SER A 148 15.25 8.28 2.41
C SER A 148 14.89 9.52 3.22
N LEU A 149 14.90 9.36 4.55
CA LEU A 149 15.13 10.44 5.51
C LEU A 149 16.43 10.15 6.28
#